data_AF-A0A5S9N8H7-F1
#
_entry.id   AF-A0A5S9N8H7-F1
#
_cell.length_a   1.000
_cell.length_b   1.000
_cell.length_c   1.000
_cell.angle_alpha   90.00
_cell.angle_beta   90.00
_cell.angle_gamma   90.00
#
_symmetry.space_group_name_H-M   'P 1'
#
loop_
_entity.id
_entity.type
_entity.pdbx_description
1 polymer ?
#
loop_
_entity_poly.entity_id
_entity_poly.type
_entity_poly.pdbx_seq_one_letter_code
_entity_poly.pdbx_strand_id
1 'polypeptide(L)'
;MLEAVAGILFVIAMVWVFRQRHWESWAFSGALICLPLIYISFGVFASSEGVVVKEVVYGLPFLAGGSLLLFYGFRFSAYIVAALWLLHGVYDLYHQSLFVNDAVFSWYPVFCAAVDVSVALYLMWYGTAIRSANLKLAAKLSS
;
A
#
# COMPACT_ATOMS: atom_id res chain seq x y z
N MET A 1 16.15 1.56 -12.27
CA MET A 1 16.45 2.67 -11.30
C MET A 1 15.51 3.85 -11.49
N LEU A 2 15.13 4.19 -12.73
CA LEU A 2 14.16 5.26 -13.00
C LEU A 2 12.80 5.00 -12.35
N GLU A 3 12.35 3.75 -12.33
CA GLU A 3 11.10 3.26 -11.75
C GLU A 3 11.03 3.55 -10.25
N ALA A 4 12.12 3.27 -9.53
CA ALA A 4 12.20 3.52 -8.10
C ALA A 4 12.19 5.02 -7.78
N VAL A 5 12.92 5.82 -8.58
CA VAL A 5 12.91 7.29 -8.45
C VAL A 5 11.50 7.84 -8.71
N ALA A 6 10.83 7.36 -9.76
CA ALA A 6 9.45 7.74 -10.06
C ALA A 6 8.49 7.37 -8.92
N GLY A 7 8.64 6.19 -8.32
CA GLY A 7 7.87 5.77 -7.14
C GLY A 7 8.07 6.68 -5.93
N ILE A 8 9.32 7.05 -5.62
CA ILE A 8 9.62 7.98 -4.52
C ILE A 8 9.00 9.37 -4.78
N LEU A 9 9.16 9.90 -6.00
CA LEU A 9 8.57 11.19 -6.39
C LEU A 9 7.04 11.16 -6.31
N PHE A 10 6.44 10.04 -6.73
CA PHE A 10 4.99 9.82 -6.61
C PHE A 10 4.54 9.88 -5.15
N VAL A 11 5.27 9.24 -4.23
CA VAL A 11 4.93 9.28 -2.79
C VAL A 11 5.06 10.68 -2.21
N ILE A 12 6.09 11.44 -2.59
CA ILE A 12 6.24 12.84 -2.14
C ILE A 12 5.01 13.64 -2.55
N ALA A 13 4.58 13.54 -3.81
CA ALA A 13 3.39 14.22 -4.31
C ALA A 13 2.11 13.73 -3.61
N MET A 14 1.95 12.41 -3.45
CA MET A 14 0.81 11.79 -2.79
C MET A 14 0.68 12.26 -1.34
N VAL A 15 1.75 12.18 -0.55
CA VAL A 15 1.80 12.63 0.85
C VAL A 15 1.50 14.12 0.92
N TRP A 16 2.07 14.94 0.04
CA TRP A 16 1.77 16.36 -0.02
C TRP A 16 0.26 16.62 -0.22
N VAL A 17 -0.38 15.96 -1.20
CA VAL A 17 -1.83 16.08 -1.42
C VAL A 17 -2.63 15.61 -0.20
N PHE A 18 -2.29 14.46 0.37
CA PHE A 18 -3.02 13.88 1.51
C PHE A 18 -2.98 14.81 2.72
N ARG A 19 -1.85 15.48 2.96
CA ARG A 19 -1.70 16.46 4.05
C ARG A 19 -2.48 17.74 3.79
N GLN A 20 -2.47 18.26 2.56
CA GLN A 20 -3.23 19.47 2.22
C GLN A 20 -4.75 19.25 2.33
N ARG A 21 -5.21 18.02 2.12
CA ARG A 21 -6.63 17.66 2.16
C ARG A 21 -7.07 17.05 3.50
N HIS A 22 -6.16 16.88 4.46
CA HIS A 22 -6.40 16.21 5.74
C HIS A 22 -6.96 14.77 5.59
N TRP A 23 -6.46 14.02 4.60
CA TRP A 23 -6.94 12.66 4.26
C TRP A 23 -6.13 11.54 4.91
N GLU A 24 -5.20 11.85 5.82
CA GLU A 24 -4.28 10.88 6.43
C GLU A 24 -5.00 9.79 7.24
N SER A 25 -6.23 10.06 7.70
CA SER A 25 -7.04 9.11 8.47
C SER A 25 -7.48 7.87 7.71
N TRP A 26 -7.56 7.95 6.39
CA TRP A 26 -8.17 6.90 5.57
C TRP A 26 -7.36 6.61 4.30
N ALA A 27 -6.70 7.59 3.71
CA ALA A 27 -6.14 7.46 2.37
C ALA A 27 -5.01 6.43 2.30
N PHE A 28 -4.17 6.31 3.33
CA PHE A 28 -3.12 5.28 3.38
C PHE A 28 -3.67 3.86 3.47
N SER A 29 -4.75 3.65 4.23
CA SER A 29 -5.42 2.35 4.33
C SER A 29 -6.21 2.05 3.06
N GLY A 30 -6.86 3.06 2.46
CA GLY A 30 -7.58 2.93 1.20
C GLY A 30 -6.66 2.59 0.04
N ALA A 31 -5.53 3.30 -0.09
CA ALA A 31 -4.53 3.01 -1.12
C ALA A 31 -3.93 1.61 -0.98
N LEU A 32 -3.70 1.14 0.26
CA LEU A 32 -3.26 -0.24 0.53
C LEU A 32 -4.24 -1.30 0.00
N ILE A 33 -5.56 -1.03 0.04
CA ILE A 33 -6.58 -1.93 -0.53
C ILE A 33 -6.52 -1.89 -2.06
N CYS A 34 -6.22 -0.73 -2.66
CA CYS A 34 -6.13 -0.59 -4.11
C CYS A 34 -4.99 -1.41 -4.72
N LEU A 35 -3.86 -1.60 -4.02
CA LEU A 35 -2.70 -2.33 -4.55
C LEU A 35 -3.03 -3.75 -5.05
N PRO A 36 -3.58 -4.66 -4.22
CA PRO A 36 -3.94 -6.00 -4.69
C PRO A 36 -5.07 -5.98 -5.74
N LEU A 37 -5.98 -5.00 -5.70
CA LEU A 37 -7.03 -4.88 -6.71
C LEU A 37 -6.46 -4.59 -8.09
N ILE A 38 -5.38 -3.81 -8.18
CA ILE A 38 -4.70 -3.55 -9.45
C ILE A 38 -4.05 -4.85 -9.97
N TYR A 39 -3.36 -5.61 -9.13
CA TYR A 39 -2.79 -6.92 -9.51
C TYR A 39 -3.85 -7.94 -9.96
N ILE A 40 -4.96 -8.02 -9.23
CA ILE A 40 -6.11 -8.85 -9.62
C ILE A 40 -6.63 -8.42 -10.99
N SER A 41 -6.72 -7.10 -11.26
CA SER A 41 -7.16 -6.60 -12.56
C SER A 41 -6.18 -6.92 -13.70
N PHE A 42 -4.87 -6.90 -13.46
CA PHE A 42 -3.89 -7.45 -14.41
C PHE A 42 -4.13 -8.95 -14.64
N GLY A 43 -4.37 -9.71 -13.56
CA GLY A 43 -4.61 -11.14 -13.62
C GLY A 43 -5.81 -11.54 -14.49
N VAL A 44 -6.80 -10.67 -14.67
CA VAL A 44 -7.94 -10.91 -15.58
C VAL A 44 -7.49 -10.99 -17.05
N PHE A 45 -6.41 -10.31 -17.41
CA PHE A 45 -5.84 -10.29 -18.76
C PHE A 45 -4.66 -11.25 -18.94
N ALA A 46 -4.30 -12.01 -17.90
CA ALA A 46 -3.19 -12.95 -17.96
C ALA A 46 -3.53 -14.16 -18.85
N SER A 47 -2.53 -14.71 -19.53
CA SER A 47 -2.74 -15.85 -20.44
C SER A 47 -2.93 -17.19 -19.71
N SER A 48 -2.55 -17.25 -18.44
CA SER A 48 -2.50 -18.50 -17.67
C SER A 48 -3.68 -18.64 -16.72
N GLU A 49 -4.20 -19.85 -16.61
CA GLU A 49 -5.34 -20.13 -15.74
C GLU A 49 -4.97 -19.99 -14.25
N GLY A 50 -5.93 -19.49 -13.46
CA GLY A 50 -5.80 -19.40 -12.01
C GLY A 50 -4.93 -18.24 -11.49
N VAL A 51 -4.42 -17.35 -12.36
CA VAL A 51 -3.68 -16.14 -11.94
C VAL A 51 -4.52 -15.27 -11.02
N VAL A 52 -5.77 -14.98 -11.40
CA VAL A 52 -6.71 -14.19 -10.58
C VAL A 52 -6.86 -14.77 -9.17
N VAL A 53 -7.00 -16.09 -9.05
CA VAL A 53 -7.15 -16.75 -7.75
C VAL A 53 -5.88 -16.58 -6.91
N LYS A 54 -4.71 -16.73 -7.50
CA LYS A 54 -3.42 -16.50 -6.81
C LYS A 54 -3.30 -15.04 -6.36
N GLU A 55 -3.59 -14.08 -7.23
CA GLU A 55 -3.57 -12.65 -6.89
C GLU A 55 -4.53 -12.32 -5.75
N VAL A 56 -5.73 -12.92 -5.74
CA VAL A 56 -6.66 -12.78 -4.61
C VAL A 56 -6.04 -13.35 -3.34
N VAL A 57 -5.54 -14.59 -3.37
CA VAL A 57 -4.97 -15.27 -2.19
C VAL A 57 -3.81 -14.48 -1.58
N TYR A 58 -2.86 -14.02 -2.40
CA TYR A 58 -1.74 -13.20 -1.92
C TYR A 58 -2.15 -11.77 -1.57
N GLY A 59 -3.22 -11.25 -2.19
CA GLY A 59 -3.81 -9.95 -1.89
C GLY A 59 -4.63 -9.90 -0.60
N LEU A 60 -5.11 -11.04 -0.09
CA LEU A 60 -5.99 -11.13 1.08
C LEU A 60 -5.48 -10.39 2.32
N PRO A 61 -4.20 -10.50 2.74
CA PRO A 61 -3.69 -9.79 3.91
C PRO A 61 -3.85 -8.28 3.80
N PHE A 62 -3.64 -7.72 2.60
CA PHE A 62 -3.72 -6.28 2.34
C PHE A 62 -5.17 -5.81 2.20
N LEU A 63 -6.02 -6.59 1.52
CA LEU A 63 -7.45 -6.31 1.43
C LEU A 63 -8.11 -6.32 2.81
N ALA A 64 -7.89 -7.38 3.59
CA ALA A 64 -8.48 -7.54 4.92
C ALA A 64 -7.88 -6.55 5.91
N GLY A 65 -6.54 -6.45 5.98
CA GLY A 65 -5.84 -5.54 6.88
C GLY A 65 -6.13 -4.07 6.58
N GLY A 66 -6.07 -3.69 5.29
CA GLY A 66 -6.42 -2.35 4.83
C GLY A 66 -7.86 -2.00 5.14
N SER A 67 -8.82 -2.89 4.87
CA SER A 67 -10.24 -2.65 5.19
C SER A 67 -10.48 -2.51 6.69
N LEU A 68 -9.87 -3.39 7.50
CA LEU A 68 -9.97 -3.31 8.96
C LEU A 68 -9.46 -1.96 9.47
N LEU A 69 -8.28 -1.51 9.02
CA LEU A 69 -7.68 -0.25 9.45
C LEU A 69 -8.39 0.97 8.86
N LEU A 70 -9.03 0.82 7.69
CA LEU A 70 -9.83 1.85 7.06
C LEU A 70 -11.12 2.13 7.84
N PHE A 71 -11.79 1.09 8.34
CA PHE A 71 -13.04 1.26 9.08
C PHE A 71 -12.81 1.45 10.58
N TYR A 72 -11.84 0.75 11.17
CA TYR A 72 -11.58 0.76 12.61
C TYR A 72 -10.26 1.46 12.94
N GLY A 73 -10.33 2.51 13.76
CA GLY A 73 -9.14 3.23 14.24
C GLY A 73 -8.75 2.77 15.64
N PHE A 74 -7.67 2.00 15.76
CA PHE A 74 -7.14 1.56 17.05
C PHE A 74 -5.71 2.08 17.28
N ARG A 75 -5.24 1.91 18.53
CA ARG A 75 -3.89 2.29 18.95
C ARG A 75 -2.86 1.57 18.07
N PHE A 76 -1.83 2.28 17.64
CA PHE A 76 -0.78 1.79 16.74
C PHE A 76 -1.21 1.48 15.29
N SER A 77 -2.39 1.91 14.86
CA SER A 77 -2.84 1.72 13.46
C SER A 77 -1.84 2.26 12.43
N ALA A 78 -1.15 3.38 12.69
CA ALA A 78 -0.12 3.91 11.78
C ALA A 78 1.01 2.90 11.53
N TYR A 79 1.49 2.22 12.57
CA TYR A 79 2.56 1.24 12.45
C TYR A 79 2.10 -0.05 11.77
N ILE A 80 0.85 -0.46 11.98
CA ILE A 80 0.31 -1.65 11.34
C ILE A 80 0.09 -1.40 9.85
N VAL A 81 -0.46 -0.23 9.49
CA VAL A 81 -0.56 0.18 8.08
C VAL A 81 0.84 0.22 7.46
N ALA A 82 1.83 0.84 8.13
CA ALA A 82 3.21 0.87 7.66
C ALA A 82 3.80 -0.54 7.42
N ALA A 83 3.57 -1.48 8.35
CA ALA A 83 4.05 -2.85 8.22
C ALA A 83 3.39 -3.59 7.05
N LEU A 84 2.09 -3.37 6.80
CA LEU A 84 1.40 -3.96 5.66
C LEU A 84 1.89 -3.39 4.32
N TRP A 85 2.15 -2.08 4.24
CA TRP A 85 2.79 -1.48 3.07
C TRP A 85 4.17 -2.10 2.84
N LEU A 86 5.01 -2.21 3.88
CA LEU A 86 6.34 -2.82 3.74
C LEU A 86 6.26 -4.29 3.29
N LEU A 87 5.31 -5.05 3.83
CA LEU A 87 5.07 -6.43 3.42
C LEU A 87 4.60 -6.52 1.96
N HIS A 88 3.79 -5.57 1.49
CA HIS A 88 3.40 -5.49 0.08
C HIS A 88 4.59 -5.18 -0.82
N GLY A 89 5.48 -4.28 -0.41
CA GLY A 89 6.69 -4.00 -1.18
C GLY A 89 7.61 -5.22 -1.30
N VAL A 90 7.66 -6.07 -0.27
CA VAL A 90 8.33 -7.38 -0.36
C VAL A 90 7.59 -8.29 -1.33
N TYR A 91 6.25 -8.36 -1.27
CA TYR A 91 5.45 -9.11 -2.24
C TYR A 91 5.76 -8.71 -3.68
N ASP A 92 5.83 -7.41 -3.99
CA ASP A 92 6.16 -6.92 -5.33
C ASP A 92 7.51 -7.43 -5.83
N LEU A 93 8.54 -7.40 -4.98
CA LEU A 93 9.89 -7.86 -5.35
C LEU A 93 9.97 -9.38 -5.57
N TYR A 94 9.12 -10.15 -4.89
CA TYR A 94 9.09 -11.61 -4.97
C TYR A 94 7.96 -12.15 -5.85
N HIS A 95 7.10 -11.29 -6.39
CA HIS A 95 5.88 -11.64 -7.13
C HIS A 95 6.14 -12.71 -8.19
N GLN A 96 7.10 -12.45 -9.08
CA GLN A 96 7.50 -13.35 -10.17
C GLN A 96 8.05 -14.70 -9.69
N SER A 97 8.56 -14.78 -8.45
CA SER A 97 9.04 -16.04 -7.85
C SER A 97 7.90 -16.86 -7.24
N LEU A 98 6.79 -16.22 -6.84
CA LEU A 98 5.61 -16.89 -6.31
C LEU A 98 4.77 -17.49 -7.44
N PHE A 99 4.51 -16.70 -8.49
CA PHE A 99 3.87 -17.12 -9.72
C PHE A 99 4.03 -16.04 -10.81
N VAL A 100 3.85 -16.43 -12.07
CA VAL A 100 3.94 -15.50 -13.19
C VAL A 100 2.55 -14.92 -13.50
N ASN A 101 2.46 -13.59 -13.50
CA ASN A 101 1.37 -12.84 -14.10
C ASN A 101 1.96 -12.05 -15.28
N ASP A 102 1.74 -12.54 -16.50
CA ASP A 102 2.32 -12.01 -17.73
C ASP A 102 1.64 -10.71 -18.21
N ALA A 103 0.51 -10.33 -17.61
CA ALA A 103 -0.15 -9.06 -17.85
C ALA A 103 0.45 -7.89 -17.04
N VAL A 104 1.29 -8.18 -16.03
CA VAL A 104 1.97 -7.15 -15.24
C VAL A 104 3.14 -6.60 -16.04
N PHE A 105 3.19 -5.28 -16.21
CA PHE A 105 4.32 -4.63 -16.88
C PHE A 105 5.61 -4.80 -16.07
N SER A 106 6.73 -5.05 -16.75
CA SER A 106 8.02 -5.34 -16.12
C SER A 106 8.54 -4.26 -15.16
N TRP A 107 8.18 -2.99 -15.38
CA TRP A 107 8.57 -1.86 -14.53
C TRP A 107 7.70 -1.71 -13.28
N TYR A 108 6.49 -2.29 -13.28
CA TYR A 108 5.45 -2.05 -12.28
C TYR A 108 5.86 -2.54 -10.88
N PRO A 109 6.40 -3.76 -10.68
CA PRO A 109 6.75 -4.24 -9.34
C PRO A 109 7.84 -3.39 -8.67
N VAL A 110 8.85 -2.94 -9.40
CA VAL A 110 9.92 -2.09 -8.83
C VAL A 110 9.39 -0.70 -8.47
N PHE A 111 8.51 -0.14 -9.30
CA PHE A 111 7.83 1.11 -9.00
C PHE A 111 6.97 0.99 -7.74
N CYS A 112 6.11 -0.03 -7.65
CA CYS A 112 5.24 -0.27 -6.50
C CYS A 112 6.03 -0.54 -5.22
N ALA A 113 7.07 -1.38 -5.27
CA ALA A 113 7.93 -1.61 -4.11
C ALA A 113 8.58 -0.32 -3.58
N ALA A 114 8.97 0.61 -4.48
CA ALA A 114 9.52 1.90 -4.08
C ALA A 114 8.46 2.81 -3.44
N VAL A 115 7.23 2.81 -3.98
CA VAL A 115 6.08 3.49 -3.36
C VAL A 115 5.84 2.93 -1.96
N ASP A 116 5.79 1.61 -1.84
CA ASP A 116 5.44 0.90 -0.63
C ASP A 116 6.42 1.15 0.52
N VAL A 117 7.72 1.00 0.24
CA VAL A 117 8.77 1.28 1.21
C VAL A 117 8.73 2.75 1.62
N SER A 118 8.55 3.67 0.68
CA SER A 118 8.52 5.10 0.98
C SER A 118 7.32 5.48 1.85
N VAL A 119 6.14 4.92 1.57
CA VAL A 119 4.93 5.12 2.39
C VAL A 119 5.10 4.50 3.77
N ALA A 120 5.65 3.29 3.86
CA ALA A 120 5.91 2.62 5.13
C ALA A 120 6.86 3.44 6.02
N LEU A 121 7.96 3.95 5.46
CA LEU A 121 8.91 4.82 6.17
C LEU A 121 8.25 6.12 6.63
N TYR A 122 7.46 6.75 5.76
CA TYR A 122 6.70 7.95 6.11
C TYR A 122 5.73 7.69 7.27
N LEU A 123 4.95 6.61 7.21
CA LEU A 123 3.98 6.26 8.25
C LEU A 123 4.64 5.86 9.56
N MET A 124 5.80 5.19 9.50
CA MET A 124 6.60 4.89 10.68
C MET A 124 7.04 6.18 11.37
N TRP A 125 7.59 7.13 10.61
CA TRP A 125 7.95 8.44 11.14
C TRP A 125 6.73 9.21 11.66
N TYR A 126 5.66 9.29 10.89
CA TYR A 126 4.43 10.00 11.27
C TYR A 126 3.77 9.40 12.52
N GLY A 127 3.81 8.08 12.67
CA GLY A 127 3.32 7.35 13.84
C GLY A 127 4.02 7.77 15.14
N THR A 128 5.31 8.14 15.07
CA THR A 128 6.04 8.66 16.24
C THR A 128 5.61 10.08 16.64
N ALA A 129 5.09 10.85 15.68
CA ALA A 129 4.68 12.24 15.90
C ALA A 129 3.24 12.38 16.42
N ILE A 130 2.38 11.37 16.18
CA ILE A 130 0.96 11.44 16.53
C ILE A 130 0.62 10.64 17.79
N ARG A 131 -0.34 11.16 18.58
CA ARG A 131 -0.77 10.51 19.83
C ARG A 131 -1.21 9.08 19.57
N SER A 132 -0.65 8.16 20.35
CA SER A 132 -0.96 6.71 20.33
C SER A 132 -0.80 6.02 18.97
N ALA A 133 -0.11 6.67 18.00
CA ALA A 133 0.03 6.21 16.63
C ALA A 133 -1.32 5.83 15.97
N ASN A 134 -2.40 6.53 16.34
CA ASN A 134 -3.74 6.26 15.82
C ASN A 134 -4.09 7.27 14.70
N LEU A 135 -4.16 6.78 13.45
CA LEU A 135 -4.39 7.61 12.27
C LEU A 135 -5.73 8.34 12.29
N LYS A 136 -6.80 7.67 12.75
CA LYS A 136 -8.14 8.28 12.82
C LYS A 136 -8.23 9.33 13.93
N LEU A 137 -7.60 9.07 15.07
CA LEU A 137 -7.57 10.03 16.17
C LEU A 137 -6.76 11.28 15.80
N ALA A 138 -5.61 11.10 15.13
CA ALA A 138 -4.77 12.20 14.70
C ALA A 138 -5.53 13.18 13.79
N ALA A 139 -6.27 12.67 12.80
CA ALA A 139 -7.02 13.52 11.88
C ALA A 139 -8.16 14.29 12.56
N LYS A 140 -8.83 13.69 13.55
CA LYS A 140 -9.90 14.36 14.32
C LYS A 140 -9.37 15.53 15.17
N LEU A 141 -8.09 15.51 15.54
CA LEU A 141 -7.46 16.58 16.33
C LEU A 141 -6.89 17.70 15.45
N SER A 142 -6.71 17.47 14.15
CA SER A 142 -6.21 18.46 13.19
C SER A 142 -7.31 19.20 12.41
N SER A 143 -8.56 18.76 12.54
CA SER A 143 -9.77 19.39 11.95
C SER A 143 -10.43 20.35 12.93
#